data_AF-A0A497RH03-F1
#
_entry.id   AF-A0A497RH03-F1
#
_cell.length_a   1.000
_cell.length_b   1.000
_cell.length_c   1.000
_cell.angle_alpha   90.00
_cell.angle_beta   90.00
_cell.angle_gamma   90.00
#
_symmetry.space_group_name_H-M   'P 1'
#
loop_
_entity.id
_entity.type
_entity.pdbx_description
1 polymer ?
#
loop_
_entity_poly.entity_id
_entity_poly.type
_entity_poly.pdbx_seq_one_letter_code
_entity_poly.pdbx_strand_id
1 'polypeptide(L)'
;DELIKRAKEKLENLLSLFHSAGIKARYIEPYIGDPVVEIVRKAEEEKVGLIMMGARGKGLSRKLKVVLGSVSDEVLELSSVPVLITKFEVKGGVCQTVEGLFRNVLYAFDFTSESRMLLDYIKRFPIKNVIALHVAEEEVDLDFIEKIKVEYPSAKIILKLGKVGKVIVDIAKEFNATLIAVGSKEKLGSVSNYVVRNSDVSVLVYK
;
A
#
# COMPACT_ATOMS: atom_id res chain seq x y z
N ASP A 1 8.81 -9.92 -31.76
CA ASP A 1 8.95 -8.51 -31.38
C ASP A 1 10.15 -8.36 -30.44
N GLU A 2 11.07 -7.44 -30.74
CA GLU A 2 12.29 -7.20 -29.96
C GLU A 2 11.98 -6.70 -28.54
N LEU A 3 10.89 -5.94 -28.36
CA LEU A 3 10.46 -5.44 -27.05
C LEU A 3 10.03 -6.60 -26.13
N ILE A 4 9.23 -7.52 -26.66
CA ILE A 4 8.79 -8.72 -25.92
C ILE A 4 9.99 -9.57 -25.52
N LYS A 5 10.95 -9.78 -26.44
CA LYS A 5 12.17 -10.53 -26.14
C LYS A 5 12.96 -9.91 -24.98
N ARG A 6 13.21 -8.59 -25.04
CA ARG A 6 13.89 -7.85 -23.96
C ARG A 6 13.13 -7.89 -22.63
N ALA A 7 11.79 -7.84 -22.67
CA ALA A 7 10.97 -7.95 -21.48
C ALA A 7 11.09 -9.33 -20.83
N LYS A 8 11.05 -10.41 -21.62
CA LYS A 8 11.24 -11.79 -21.13
C LYS A 8 12.59 -11.97 -20.46
N GLU A 9 13.67 -11.52 -21.09
CA GLU A 9 15.02 -11.60 -20.50
C GLU A 9 15.09 -10.92 -19.12
N LYS A 10 14.46 -9.76 -18.96
CA LYS A 10 14.38 -9.07 -17.67
C LYS A 10 13.52 -9.84 -16.64
N LEU A 11 12.41 -10.43 -17.07
CA LEU A 11 11.52 -11.20 -16.19
C LEU A 11 12.17 -12.50 -15.71
N GLU A 12 12.94 -13.19 -16.56
CA GLU A 12 13.69 -14.39 -16.19
C GLU A 12 14.76 -14.11 -15.13
N ASN A 13 15.45 -12.98 -15.26
CA ASN A 13 16.40 -12.53 -14.25
C ASN A 13 15.69 -12.26 -12.91
N LEU A 14 14.53 -11.60 -12.92
CA LEU A 14 13.72 -11.37 -11.71
C LEU A 14 13.23 -12.69 -11.10
N LEU A 15 12.78 -13.63 -11.93
CA LEU A 15 12.32 -14.94 -11.51
C LEU A 15 13.41 -15.70 -10.75
N SER A 16 14.64 -15.66 -11.28
CA SER A 16 15.81 -16.26 -10.66
C SER A 16 16.11 -15.67 -9.27
N LEU A 17 15.94 -14.35 -9.11
CA LEU A 17 16.12 -13.67 -7.81
C LEU A 17 15.07 -14.13 -6.79
N PHE A 18 13.80 -14.24 -7.19
CA PHE A 18 12.75 -14.74 -6.30
C PHE A 18 13.00 -16.20 -5.89
N HIS A 19 13.35 -17.06 -6.84
CA HIS A 19 13.63 -18.48 -6.56
C HIS A 19 14.83 -18.64 -5.63
N SER A 20 15.88 -17.84 -5.81
CA SER A 20 17.05 -17.81 -4.92
C SER A 20 16.70 -17.38 -3.49
N ALA A 21 15.65 -16.56 -3.33
CA ALA A 21 15.10 -16.18 -2.04
C ALA A 21 14.07 -17.19 -1.49
N GLY A 22 13.88 -18.35 -2.14
CA GLY A 22 12.90 -19.37 -1.74
C GLY A 22 11.44 -19.00 -2.06
N ILE A 23 11.22 -17.96 -2.86
CA ILE A 23 9.88 -17.48 -3.21
C ILE A 23 9.43 -18.18 -4.49
N LYS A 24 8.30 -18.89 -4.43
CA LYS A 24 7.64 -19.43 -5.62
C LYS A 24 7.08 -18.27 -6.45
N ALA A 25 7.71 -18.02 -7.59
CA ALA A 25 7.33 -16.96 -8.52
C ALA A 25 7.13 -17.52 -9.93
N ARG A 26 6.36 -16.77 -10.73
CA ARG A 26 6.24 -16.87 -12.19
C ARG A 26 5.95 -15.48 -12.74
N TYR A 27 6.17 -15.25 -14.02
CA TYR A 27 5.71 -14.05 -14.71
C TYR A 27 4.52 -14.38 -15.64
N ILE A 28 3.75 -13.36 -16.00
CA ILE A 28 2.72 -13.44 -17.05
C ILE A 28 3.36 -12.98 -18.35
N GLU A 29 3.12 -13.70 -19.45
CA GLU A 29 3.70 -13.42 -20.77
C GLU A 29 3.55 -11.94 -21.15
N PRO A 30 4.64 -11.25 -21.54
CA PRO A 30 4.57 -9.84 -21.93
C PRO A 30 3.62 -9.63 -23.10
N TYR A 31 2.79 -8.61 -22.99
CA TYR A 31 1.80 -8.23 -23.98
C TYR A 31 1.95 -6.75 -24.37
N ILE A 32 1.49 -6.40 -25.58
CA ILE A 32 1.48 -5.02 -26.09
C ILE A 32 0.05 -4.48 -25.99
N GLY A 33 -0.18 -3.53 -25.09
CA GLY A 33 -1.46 -2.85 -24.93
C GLY A 33 -1.45 -1.93 -23.72
N ASP A 34 -2.62 -1.64 -23.16
CA ASP A 34 -2.76 -0.79 -21.99
C ASP A 34 -2.33 -1.55 -20.71
N PRO A 35 -1.28 -1.10 -20.01
CA PRO A 35 -0.80 -1.77 -18.81
C PRO A 35 -1.82 -1.75 -17.66
N VAL A 36 -2.63 -0.69 -17.53
CA VAL A 36 -3.62 -0.57 -16.46
C VAL A 36 -4.69 -1.64 -16.62
N VAL A 37 -5.26 -1.74 -17.83
CA VAL A 37 -6.29 -2.72 -18.16
C VAL A 37 -5.80 -4.13 -17.90
N GLU A 38 -4.59 -4.44 -18.35
CA GLU A 38 -4.03 -5.78 -18.22
C GLU A 38 -3.64 -6.13 -16.77
N ILE A 39 -3.11 -5.17 -16.00
CA ILE A 39 -2.80 -5.40 -14.57
C ILE A 39 -4.07 -5.73 -13.79
N VAL A 40 -5.13 -4.93 -13.95
CA VAL A 40 -6.39 -5.13 -13.23
C VAL A 40 -7.04 -6.46 -13.65
N ARG A 41 -7.15 -6.70 -14.97
CA ARG A 41 -7.71 -7.95 -15.50
C ARG A 41 -6.96 -9.18 -15.01
N LYS A 42 -5.62 -9.16 -15.05
CA LYS A 42 -4.80 -10.29 -14.60
C LYS A 42 -4.84 -10.48 -13.09
N ALA A 43 -4.93 -9.41 -12.30
CA ALA A 43 -5.09 -9.54 -10.86
C ALA A 43 -6.38 -10.31 -10.51
N GLU A 44 -7.47 -10.04 -11.22
CA GLU A 44 -8.75 -10.74 -11.05
C GLU A 44 -8.71 -12.19 -11.55
N GLU A 45 -8.23 -12.42 -12.78
CA GLU A 45 -8.11 -13.77 -13.37
C GLU A 45 -7.26 -14.70 -12.53
N GLU A 46 -6.15 -14.19 -12.01
CA GLU A 46 -5.19 -14.94 -11.21
C GLU A 46 -5.56 -14.98 -9.72
N LYS A 47 -6.66 -14.30 -9.33
CA LYS A 47 -7.17 -14.21 -7.97
C LYS A 47 -6.08 -13.80 -6.96
N VAL A 48 -5.27 -12.81 -7.33
CA VAL A 48 -4.19 -12.35 -6.46
C VAL A 48 -4.77 -11.64 -5.24
N GLY A 49 -4.14 -11.83 -4.07
CA GLY A 49 -4.60 -11.22 -2.82
C GLY A 49 -4.10 -9.78 -2.58
N LEU A 50 -3.13 -9.31 -3.37
CA LEU A 50 -2.50 -8.00 -3.25
C LEU A 50 -1.81 -7.64 -4.57
N ILE A 51 -2.01 -6.41 -5.05
CA ILE A 51 -1.18 -5.81 -6.10
C ILE A 51 -0.11 -4.95 -5.44
N MET A 52 1.16 -5.22 -5.71
CA MET A 52 2.28 -4.39 -5.24
C MET A 52 2.86 -3.59 -6.39
N MET A 53 2.89 -2.27 -6.25
CA MET A 53 3.41 -1.37 -7.27
C MET A 53 4.31 -0.30 -6.68
N GLY A 54 5.31 0.11 -7.45
CA GLY A 54 6.13 1.27 -7.13
C GLY A 54 5.38 2.58 -7.43
N ALA A 55 5.62 3.61 -6.61
CA ALA A 55 5.39 4.99 -7.04
C ALA A 55 6.64 5.51 -7.78
N ARG A 56 6.48 6.24 -8.89
CA ARG A 56 7.62 6.74 -9.69
C ARG A 56 8.36 7.85 -8.94
N GLY A 57 9.63 7.64 -8.61
CA GLY A 57 10.54 8.75 -8.30
C GLY A 57 10.93 9.49 -9.58
N LYS A 58 10.52 10.75 -9.76
CA LYS A 58 11.15 11.61 -10.78
C LYS A 58 12.55 11.98 -10.28
N GLY A 59 13.55 11.25 -10.77
CA GLY A 59 14.93 11.71 -10.82
C GLY A 59 15.78 11.48 -9.56
N LEU A 60 17.07 11.38 -9.83
CA LEU A 60 18.23 11.20 -8.94
C LEU A 60 18.39 12.28 -7.83
N SER A 61 17.39 13.11 -7.53
CA SER A 61 17.50 14.14 -6.50
C SER A 61 16.77 13.74 -5.22
N ARG A 62 17.56 13.64 -4.13
CA ARG A 62 17.16 13.39 -2.73
C ARG A 62 16.10 14.35 -2.14
N LYS A 63 15.48 15.22 -2.96
CA LYS A 63 14.61 16.32 -2.52
C LYS A 63 13.20 16.32 -3.16
N LEU A 64 12.92 15.46 -4.14
CA LEU A 64 11.58 15.38 -4.74
C LEU A 64 10.77 14.28 -4.05
N LYS A 65 9.59 14.64 -3.54
CA LYS A 65 8.59 13.68 -3.03
C LYS A 65 8.35 12.60 -4.08
N VAL A 66 8.24 11.35 -3.64
CA VAL A 66 7.89 10.21 -4.51
C VAL A 66 6.54 10.49 -5.18
N VAL A 67 6.53 10.65 -6.50
CA VAL A 67 5.32 10.99 -7.27
C VAL A 67 4.57 9.71 -7.61
N LEU A 68 3.26 9.69 -7.38
CA LEU A 68 2.42 8.59 -7.85
C LEU A 68 2.49 8.53 -9.39
N GLY A 69 2.90 7.39 -9.94
CA GLY A 69 2.99 7.23 -11.40
C GLY A 69 1.60 7.03 -12.00
N SER A 70 1.38 7.47 -13.25
CA SER A 70 0.08 7.37 -13.94
C SER A 70 -0.53 5.96 -13.89
N VAL A 71 0.27 4.93 -14.23
CA VAL A 71 -0.21 3.53 -14.19
C VAL A 71 -0.59 3.11 -12.77
N SER A 72 0.22 3.44 -11.76
CA SER A 72 -0.08 3.11 -10.36
C SER A 72 -1.30 3.85 -9.83
N ASP A 73 -1.53 5.08 -10.29
CA ASP A 73 -2.69 5.92 -9.97
C ASP A 73 -3.97 5.30 -10.54
N GLU A 74 -3.96 4.95 -11.82
CA GLU A 74 -5.13 4.35 -12.48
C GLU A 74 -5.41 2.92 -12.01
N VAL A 75 -4.38 2.11 -11.74
CA VAL A 75 -4.58 0.78 -11.10
C VAL A 75 -5.17 0.94 -9.71
N LEU A 76 -4.71 1.92 -8.93
CA LEU A 76 -5.27 2.20 -7.62
C LEU A 76 -6.74 2.64 -7.69
N GLU A 77 -7.13 3.38 -8.72
CA GLU A 77 -8.52 3.77 -8.96
C GLU A 77 -9.39 2.56 -9.34
N LEU A 78 -8.93 1.75 -10.30
CA LEU A 78 -9.74 0.72 -10.97
C LEU A 78 -9.71 -0.66 -10.32
N SER A 79 -8.70 -0.97 -9.50
CA SER A 79 -8.57 -2.31 -8.93
C SER A 79 -9.63 -2.61 -7.89
N SER A 80 -10.19 -3.82 -7.95
CA SER A 80 -11.02 -4.47 -6.94
C SER A 80 -10.18 -5.20 -5.86
N VAL A 81 -8.87 -5.32 -6.07
CA VAL A 81 -7.93 -6.00 -5.17
C VAL A 81 -7.16 -4.95 -4.36
N PRO A 82 -6.80 -5.20 -3.09
CA PRO A 82 -5.95 -4.30 -2.33
C PRO A 82 -4.66 -3.94 -3.09
N VAL A 83 -4.24 -2.67 -3.01
CA VAL A 83 -3.05 -2.17 -3.69
C VAL A 83 -2.08 -1.58 -2.67
N LEU A 84 -0.85 -2.09 -2.67
CA LEU A 84 0.26 -1.55 -1.89
C LEU A 84 1.15 -0.69 -2.79
N ILE A 85 1.07 0.62 -2.58
CA ILE A 85 1.95 1.60 -3.21
C ILE A 85 3.23 1.70 -2.39
N THR A 86 4.28 1.07 -2.90
CA THR A 86 5.61 1.06 -2.29
C THR A 86 6.35 2.36 -2.60
N LYS A 87 6.80 3.03 -1.54
CA LYS A 87 7.74 4.15 -1.63
C LYS A 87 9.15 3.59 -1.46
N PHE A 88 10.07 3.97 -2.35
CA PHE A 88 11.44 3.50 -2.33
C PHE A 88 12.37 4.66 -2.69
N GLU A 89 13.60 4.57 -2.20
CA GLU A 89 14.69 5.45 -2.63
C GLU A 89 15.59 4.70 -3.60
N VAL A 90 16.07 5.38 -4.64
CA VAL A 90 17.11 4.80 -5.51
C VAL A 90 18.45 5.34 -5.07
N LYS A 91 19.28 4.49 -4.44
CA LYS A 91 20.65 4.82 -4.02
C LYS A 91 21.63 3.96 -4.79
N GLY A 92 22.56 4.59 -5.51
CA GLY A 92 23.57 3.88 -6.31
C GLY A 92 22.99 3.01 -7.44
N GLY A 93 21.81 3.37 -7.97
CA GLY A 93 21.11 2.59 -8.99
C GLY A 93 20.29 1.41 -8.46
N VAL A 94 20.24 1.22 -7.13
CA VAL A 94 19.47 0.17 -6.47
C VAL A 94 18.25 0.77 -5.78
N CYS A 95 17.07 0.21 -6.04
CA CYS A 95 15.85 0.53 -5.29
C CYS A 95 15.95 -0.05 -3.88
N GLN A 96 16.03 0.82 -2.88
CA GLN A 96 15.93 0.47 -1.48
C GLN A 96 14.50 0.73 -1.02
N THR A 97 13.80 -0.35 -0.66
CA THR A 97 12.52 -0.26 0.03
C THR A 97 12.75 0.20 1.47
N VAL A 98 11.69 0.69 2.10
CA VAL A 98 11.72 1.03 3.53
C VAL A 98 12.04 -0.23 4.32
N GLU A 99 13.13 -0.20 5.09
CA GLU A 99 13.49 -1.31 5.97
C GLU A 99 12.38 -1.53 7.00
N GLY A 100 11.93 -2.77 7.14
CA GLY A 100 10.87 -3.10 8.09
C GLY A 100 9.50 -2.53 7.70
N LEU A 101 9.08 -2.66 6.44
CA LEU A 101 7.76 -2.23 5.92
C LEU A 101 6.60 -2.47 6.91
N PHE A 102 6.54 -3.63 7.57
CA PHE A 102 5.48 -4.00 8.52
C PHE A 102 5.84 -3.77 10.00
N ARG A 103 6.91 -3.02 10.30
CA ARG A 103 7.37 -2.80 11.68
C ARG A 103 6.40 -1.92 12.47
N ASN A 104 6.07 -0.74 11.94
CA ASN A 104 5.16 0.22 12.58
C ASN A 104 4.01 0.53 11.61
N VAL A 105 2.89 -0.16 11.73
CA VAL A 105 1.76 0.02 10.82
C VAL A 105 0.76 1.00 11.42
N LEU A 106 0.53 2.12 10.73
CA LEU A 106 -0.61 2.98 11.02
C LEU A 106 -1.84 2.45 10.31
N TYR A 107 -2.85 2.06 11.08
CA TYR A 107 -4.15 1.61 10.61
C TYR A 107 -5.16 2.73 10.84
N ALA A 108 -5.61 3.39 9.76
CA ALA A 108 -6.61 4.45 9.84
C ALA A 108 -8.01 3.88 9.57
N PHE A 109 -8.97 4.20 10.44
CA PHE A 109 -10.32 3.63 10.40
C PHE A 109 -11.42 4.68 10.66
N ASP A 110 -12.60 4.43 10.10
CA ASP A 110 -13.80 5.28 10.16
C ASP A 110 -15.07 4.48 10.51
N PHE A 111 -14.91 3.33 11.18
CA PHE A 111 -15.96 2.38 11.61
C PHE A 111 -16.78 1.71 10.49
N THR A 112 -16.52 2.06 9.24
CA THR A 112 -17.11 1.42 8.05
C THR A 112 -16.71 -0.05 7.91
N SER A 113 -17.50 -0.82 7.17
CA SER A 113 -17.20 -2.23 6.83
C SER A 113 -15.79 -2.41 6.26
N GLU A 114 -15.36 -1.54 5.37
CA GLU A 114 -14.09 -1.57 4.65
C GLU A 114 -12.93 -1.36 5.63
N SER A 115 -13.07 -0.40 6.54
CA SER A 115 -12.08 -0.22 7.61
C SER A 115 -12.01 -1.45 8.52
N ARG A 116 -13.15 -2.07 8.89
CA ARG A 116 -13.19 -3.29 9.72
C ARG A 116 -12.52 -4.47 9.01
N MET A 117 -12.82 -4.67 7.72
CA MET A 117 -12.21 -5.72 6.91
C MET A 117 -10.71 -5.51 6.72
N LEU A 118 -10.26 -4.27 6.63
CA LEU A 118 -8.85 -3.94 6.57
C LEU A 118 -8.10 -4.43 7.82
N LEU A 119 -8.68 -4.34 9.03
CA LEU A 119 -8.07 -4.91 10.25
C LEU A 119 -7.84 -6.42 10.09
N ASP A 120 -8.86 -7.14 9.61
CA ASP A 120 -8.83 -8.58 9.36
C ASP A 120 -7.89 -8.98 8.20
N TYR A 121 -7.60 -8.04 7.31
CA TYR A 121 -6.62 -8.21 6.23
C TYR A 121 -5.18 -8.02 6.74
N ILE A 122 -4.89 -6.92 7.44
CA ILE A 122 -3.52 -6.59 7.87
C ILE A 122 -2.97 -7.53 8.94
N LYS A 123 -3.84 -8.21 9.71
CA LYS A 123 -3.41 -9.25 10.67
C LYS A 123 -2.72 -10.46 10.05
N ARG A 124 -2.82 -10.60 8.73
CA ARG A 124 -2.11 -11.64 7.96
C ARG A 124 -0.65 -11.25 7.67
N PHE A 125 -0.27 -10.00 7.91
CA PHE A 125 1.09 -9.52 7.75
C PHE A 125 1.90 -9.67 9.04
N PRO A 126 3.24 -9.77 8.95
CA PRO A 126 4.12 -9.90 10.13
C PRO A 126 4.31 -8.55 10.83
N ILE A 127 3.22 -7.99 11.36
CA ILE A 127 3.19 -6.67 11.99
C ILE A 127 3.82 -6.73 13.39
N LYS A 128 4.68 -5.76 13.71
CA LYS A 128 5.28 -5.64 15.05
C LYS A 128 4.51 -4.67 15.95
N ASN A 129 4.17 -3.49 15.44
CA ASN A 129 3.48 -2.44 16.19
C ASN A 129 2.32 -1.89 15.35
N VAL A 130 1.17 -1.67 16.01
CA VAL A 130 0.00 -1.04 15.41
C VAL A 130 -0.29 0.32 16.06
N ILE A 131 -0.44 1.34 15.22
CA ILE A 131 -0.98 2.64 15.57
C ILE A 131 -2.38 2.72 14.95
N ALA A 132 -3.42 2.54 15.75
CA ALA A 132 -4.80 2.64 15.30
C ALA A 132 -5.26 4.10 15.41
N LEU A 133 -5.61 4.72 14.29
CA LEU A 133 -6.00 6.12 14.21
C LEU A 133 -7.44 6.27 13.73
N HIS A 134 -8.26 6.93 14.54
CA HIS A 134 -9.55 7.45 14.12
C HIS A 134 -9.49 8.97 14.00
N VAL A 135 -9.99 9.50 12.88
CA VAL A 135 -10.15 10.94 12.69
C VAL A 135 -11.63 11.23 12.48
N ALA A 136 -12.30 11.77 13.49
CA ALA A 136 -13.74 12.05 13.42
C ALA A 136 -14.12 13.26 14.26
N GLU A 137 -15.30 13.80 13.95
CA GLU A 137 -15.94 14.92 14.65
C GLU A 137 -17.03 14.45 15.65
N GLU A 138 -17.38 13.16 15.69
CA GLU A 138 -18.48 12.57 16.49
C GLU A 138 -18.09 11.26 17.22
N GLU A 139 -19.09 10.58 17.80
CA GLU A 139 -19.00 9.44 18.74
C GLU A 139 -18.11 8.27 18.27
N VAL A 140 -17.53 7.60 19.26
CA VAL A 140 -16.58 6.50 19.09
C VAL A 140 -17.30 5.16 19.31
N ASP A 141 -17.17 4.22 18.38
CA ASP A 141 -17.60 2.84 18.59
C ASP A 141 -16.60 2.11 19.51
N LEU A 142 -16.95 2.01 20.78
CA LEU A 142 -16.13 1.37 21.82
C LEU A 142 -15.95 -0.14 21.59
N ASP A 143 -16.94 -0.83 21.03
CA ASP A 143 -16.85 -2.26 20.74
C ASP A 143 -15.81 -2.52 19.65
N PHE A 144 -15.73 -1.63 18.66
CA PHE A 144 -14.70 -1.71 17.64
C PHE A 144 -13.30 -1.41 18.18
N ILE A 145 -13.19 -0.44 19.09
CA ILE A 145 -11.93 -0.16 19.81
C ILE A 145 -11.46 -1.38 20.61
N GLU A 146 -12.37 -2.06 21.30
CA GLU A 146 -12.05 -3.28 22.04
C GLU A 146 -11.62 -4.41 21.09
N LYS A 147 -12.29 -4.58 19.94
CA LYS A 147 -11.84 -5.54 18.90
C LYS A 147 -10.39 -5.29 18.48
N ILE A 148 -10.00 -4.03 18.29
CA ILE A 148 -8.61 -3.67 17.95
C ILE A 148 -7.65 -4.10 19.06
N LYS A 149 -8.02 -3.91 20.33
CA LYS A 149 -7.21 -4.34 21.49
C LYS A 149 -7.11 -5.85 21.62
N VAL A 150 -8.16 -6.59 21.31
CA VAL A 150 -8.12 -8.05 21.30
C VAL A 150 -7.13 -8.56 20.24
N GLU A 151 -7.21 -8.03 19.02
CA GLU A 151 -6.33 -8.44 17.91
C GLU A 151 -4.89 -7.94 18.10
N TYR A 152 -4.72 -6.73 18.66
CA TYR A 152 -3.43 -6.11 18.94
C TYR A 152 -3.41 -5.50 20.35
N PRO A 153 -3.11 -6.29 21.40
CA PRO A 153 -3.12 -5.82 22.78
C PRO A 153 -2.22 -4.60 23.04
N SER A 154 -1.08 -4.54 22.34
CA SER A 154 -0.12 -3.43 22.41
C SER A 154 -0.45 -2.25 21.49
N ALA A 155 -1.57 -2.29 20.74
CA ALA A 155 -1.91 -1.22 19.82
C ALA A 155 -2.05 0.13 20.53
N LYS A 156 -1.43 1.16 19.95
CA LYS A 156 -1.66 2.55 20.38
C LYS A 156 -2.89 3.08 19.66
N ILE A 157 -3.92 3.43 20.41
CA ILE A 157 -5.18 3.96 19.87
C ILE A 157 -5.15 5.48 20.00
N ILE A 158 -5.40 6.17 18.89
CA ILE A 158 -5.34 7.63 18.77
C ILE A 158 -6.65 8.12 18.17
N LEU A 159 -7.28 9.07 18.85
CA LEU A 159 -8.45 9.80 18.37
C LEU A 159 -8.04 11.24 18.12
N LYS A 160 -8.32 11.77 16.93
CA LYS A 160 -7.98 13.16 16.55
C LYS A 160 -9.12 13.81 15.79
N LEU A 161 -9.18 15.13 15.87
CA LEU A 161 -10.07 15.98 15.07
C LEU A 161 -9.28 16.61 13.92
N GLY A 162 -9.98 16.91 12.81
CA GLY A 162 -9.45 17.74 11.72
C GLY A 162 -9.53 17.09 10.34
N LYS A 163 -8.78 17.65 9.38
CA LYS A 163 -8.78 17.18 7.98
C LYS A 163 -8.16 15.77 7.88
N VAL A 164 -9.02 14.75 7.77
CA VAL A 164 -8.69 13.31 7.80
C VAL A 164 -7.37 12.95 7.13
N GLY A 165 -7.24 13.20 5.82
CA GLY A 165 -6.03 12.84 5.07
C GLY A 165 -4.74 13.51 5.59
N LYS A 166 -4.83 14.77 6.04
CA LYS A 166 -3.68 15.49 6.62
C LYS A 166 -3.30 14.91 7.98
N VAL A 167 -4.29 14.66 8.84
CA VAL A 167 -4.06 14.09 10.17
C VAL A 167 -3.43 12.70 10.05
N ILE A 168 -3.89 11.85 9.13
CA ILE A 168 -3.31 10.53 8.88
C ILE A 168 -1.81 10.64 8.53
N VAL A 169 -1.45 11.52 7.59
CA VAL A 169 -0.05 11.72 7.18
C VAL A 169 0.81 12.29 8.31
N ASP A 170 0.29 13.27 9.06
CA ASP A 170 1.02 13.90 10.16
C ASP A 170 1.27 12.89 11.31
N ILE A 171 0.27 12.08 11.68
CA ILE A 171 0.40 11.03 12.71
C ILE A 171 1.33 9.91 12.24
N ALA A 172 1.27 9.51 10.97
CA ALA A 172 2.20 8.52 10.43
C ALA A 172 3.66 8.96 10.62
N LYS A 173 3.94 10.25 10.40
CA LYS A 173 5.26 10.84 10.62
C LYS A 173 5.60 10.93 12.12
N GLU A 174 4.68 11.42 12.94
CA GLU A 174 4.86 11.54 14.40
C GLU A 174 5.24 10.19 15.04
N PHE A 175 4.61 9.10 14.58
CA PHE A 175 4.80 7.75 15.13
C PHE A 175 5.80 6.89 14.36
N ASN A 176 6.55 7.47 13.41
CA ASN A 176 7.51 6.75 12.58
C ASN A 176 6.91 5.47 11.97
N ALA A 177 5.70 5.60 11.42
CA ALA A 177 5.04 4.51 10.72
C ALA A 177 5.89 4.10 9.50
N THR A 178 5.98 2.81 9.22
CA THR A 178 6.65 2.24 8.04
C THR A 178 5.67 1.91 6.93
N LEU A 179 4.38 1.81 7.28
CA LEU A 179 3.25 1.59 6.38
C LEU A 179 2.02 2.32 6.92
N ILE A 180 1.28 2.98 6.03
CA ILE A 180 -0.08 3.45 6.30
C ILE A 180 -1.05 2.49 5.62
N ALA A 181 -2.03 1.99 6.36
CA ALA A 181 -3.13 1.18 5.87
C ALA A 181 -4.43 1.98 5.98
N VAL A 182 -5.11 2.16 4.84
CA VAL A 182 -6.39 2.88 4.72
C VAL A 182 -7.39 2.03 3.95
N GLY A 183 -8.66 2.11 4.34
CA GLY A 183 -9.76 1.59 3.54
C GLY A 183 -10.11 2.54 2.40
N SER A 184 -10.61 2.00 1.31
CA SER A 184 -11.28 2.74 0.25
C SER A 184 -12.46 1.91 -0.22
N LYS A 185 -13.54 2.58 -0.63
CA LYS A 185 -14.65 1.92 -1.32
C LYS A 185 -14.22 1.51 -2.73
N GLU A 186 -15.18 1.04 -3.54
CA GLU A 186 -14.98 0.67 -4.95
C GLU A 186 -14.15 1.68 -5.75
N LYS A 187 -14.36 2.99 -5.53
CA LYS A 187 -13.54 4.08 -6.07
C LYS A 187 -12.59 4.65 -5.05
N LEU A 188 -11.47 5.23 -5.51
CA LEU A 188 -10.50 5.83 -4.60
C LEU A 188 -11.10 7.07 -3.91
N GLY A 189 -11.31 6.97 -2.60
CA GLY A 189 -11.80 8.08 -1.81
C GLY A 189 -10.82 9.26 -1.78
N SER A 190 -11.32 10.47 -1.55
CA SER A 190 -10.51 11.69 -1.43
C SER A 190 -9.44 11.58 -0.34
N VAL A 191 -9.75 10.89 0.77
CA VAL A 191 -8.82 10.62 1.87
C VAL A 191 -7.69 9.71 1.41
N SER A 192 -7.99 8.55 0.86
CA SER A 192 -6.99 7.56 0.42
C SER A 192 -6.11 8.14 -0.69
N ASN A 193 -6.69 8.88 -1.65
CA ASN A 193 -5.95 9.60 -2.68
C ASN A 193 -4.99 10.64 -2.07
N TYR A 194 -5.47 11.44 -1.12
CA TYR A 194 -4.64 12.41 -0.41
C TYR A 194 -3.46 11.73 0.31
N VAL A 195 -3.73 10.65 1.05
CA VAL A 195 -2.71 9.91 1.81
C VAL A 195 -1.65 9.33 0.87
N VAL A 196 -2.03 8.65 -0.21
CA VAL A 196 -1.09 8.06 -1.18
C VAL A 196 -0.18 9.11 -1.81
N ARG A 197 -0.71 10.30 -2.11
CA ARG A 197 0.04 11.40 -2.75
C ARG A 197 0.93 12.18 -1.80
N ASN A 198 0.58 12.25 -0.52
CA ASN A 198 1.27 13.11 0.46
C ASN A 198 2.10 12.35 1.49
N SER A 199 1.94 11.03 1.60
CA SER A 199 2.74 10.17 2.47
C SER A 199 4.16 9.97 1.94
N ASP A 200 5.13 10.12 2.84
CA ASP A 200 6.54 9.78 2.60
C ASP A 200 6.80 8.26 2.76
N VAL A 201 5.85 7.51 3.31
CA VAL A 201 5.93 6.06 3.53
C VAL A 201 4.96 5.29 2.65
N SER A 202 5.19 3.98 2.52
CA SER A 202 4.32 3.10 1.72
C SER A 202 2.88 3.14 2.22
N VAL A 203 1.95 2.99 1.28
CA VAL A 203 0.51 3.05 1.58
C VAL A 203 -0.17 1.81 1.01
N LEU A 204 -0.83 1.06 1.89
CA LEU A 204 -1.76 0.01 1.55
C LEU A 204 -3.16 0.60 1.47
N VAL A 205 -3.79 0.50 0.31
CA VAL A 205 -5.20 0.83 0.11
C VAL A 205 -5.97 -0.46 -0.03
N TYR A 206 -6.80 -0.75 0.96
CA TYR A 206 -7.74 -1.86 0.94
C TYR A 206 -9.03 -1.45 0.22
N LYS A 207 -9.63 -2.39 -0.51
CA LYS A 207 -10.77 -2.19 -1.39
C LYS A 207 -12.03 -2.83 -0.82
#